data_AF-A0A316R7Z1-F1
#
_entry.id   AF-A0A316R7Z1-F1
#
_cell.length_a   1.000
_cell.length_b   1.000
_cell.length_c   1.000
_cell.angle_alpha   90.00
_cell.angle_beta   90.00
_cell.angle_gamma   90.00
#
_symmetry.space_group_name_H-M   'P 1'
#
loop_
_entity.id
_entity.type
_entity.pdbx_description
1 polymer ?
#
loop_
_entity_poly.entity_id
_entity_poly.type
_entity_poly.pdbx_seq_one_letter_code
_entity_poly.pdbx_strand_id
1 'polypeptide(L)' 'MEQLFIEVLSRSFRPAASPAETTHWFSTAEIISAVKNINPSFNIEPESVHDAMISAGYNYGVRPGSQALILYWMLVAL' A
#
# COMPACT_ATOMS: atom_id res chain seq x y z
N MET A 1 -5.28 -0.20 -15.68
CA MET A 1 -5.28 1.03 -14.86
C MET A 1 -4.58 0.78 -13.52
N GLU A 2 -4.83 -0.37 -12.90
CA GLU A 2 -4.19 -0.83 -11.65
C GLU A 2 -2.65 -0.90 -11.72
N GLN A 3 -2.06 -1.32 -12.84
CA GLN A 3 -0.60 -1.37 -12.99
C GLN A 3 0.09 0.00 -12.91
N LEU A 4 -0.57 1.08 -13.35
CA LEU A 4 0.02 2.42 -13.34
C LEU A 4 0.14 2.97 -11.90
N PHE A 5 -0.80 2.59 -11.03
CA PHE A 5 -0.74 2.92 -9.61
C PHE A 5 0.44 2.20 -8.94
N ILE A 6 0.58 0.88 -9.17
CA ILE A 6 1.68 0.09 -8.61
C ILE A 6 3.03 0.62 -9.10
N GLU A 7 3.12 0.99 -10.37
CA GLU A 7 4.33 1.60 -10.92
C GLU A 7 4.70 2.88 -10.16
N VAL A 8 3.73 3.78 -9.94
CA VAL A 8 3.94 5.02 -9.19
C VAL A 8 4.36 4.72 -7.75
N LEU A 9 3.69 3.79 -7.07
CA LEU A 9 4.04 3.38 -5.71
C LEU A 9 5.47 2.79 -5.65
N SER A 10 5.82 1.97 -6.63
CA SER A 10 7.12 1.28 -6.73
C SER A 10 8.31 2.21 -6.94
N ARG A 11 8.07 3.47 -7.32
CA ARG A 11 9.13 4.49 -7.46
C ARG A 11 9.63 4.99 -6.11
N SER A 12 8.81 4.91 -5.07
CA SER A 12 9.14 5.43 -3.73
C SER A 12 9.19 4.33 -2.68
N PHE A 13 8.52 3.22 -2.92
CA PHE A 13 8.39 2.14 -1.94
C PHE A 13 8.60 0.78 -2.60
N ARG A 14 9.13 -0.17 -1.83
CA ARG A 14 9.14 -1.59 -2.16
C ARG A 14 8.33 -2.40 -1.14
N PRO A 15 7.87 -3.61 -1.49
CA PRO A 15 7.27 -4.53 -0.54
C PRO A 15 8.20 -4.83 0.64
N ALA A 16 7.67 -4.75 1.86
CA ALA A 16 8.40 -5.23 3.04
C ALA A 16 8.19 -6.73 3.23
N ALA A 17 9.27 -7.46 3.54
CA ALA A 17 9.19 -8.90 3.82
C ALA A 17 8.74 -9.20 5.26
N SER A 18 8.94 -8.26 6.18
CA SER A 18 8.58 -8.44 7.59
C SER A 18 8.26 -7.11 8.29
N PRO A 19 7.49 -7.13 9.39
CA PRO A 19 7.23 -5.95 10.21
C PRO A 19 8.48 -5.21 10.70
N ALA A 20 9.61 -5.91 10.84
CA ALA A 20 10.87 -5.34 11.31
C ALA A 20 11.59 -4.50 10.23
N GLU A 21 11.36 -4.81 8.96
CA GLU A 21 11.89 -4.07 7.81
C GLU A 21 10.94 -2.92 7.40
N THR A 22 9.66 -3.02 7.77
CA THR A 22 8.64 -2.03 7.45
C THR A 22 8.97 -0.67 8.04
N THR A 23 9.16 0.33 7.17
CA THR A 23 9.33 1.72 7.60
C THR A 23 8.02 2.48 7.58
N HIS A 24 7.09 2.09 6.69
CA HIS A 24 5.82 2.77 6.50
C HIS A 24 4.65 1.78 6.56
N TRP A 25 3.60 2.20 7.26
CA TRP A 25 2.38 1.45 7.44
C TRP A 25 1.24 2.29 6.88
N PHE A 26 0.58 1.80 5.82
CA PHE A 26 -0.51 2.53 5.17
C PHE A 26 -1.77 1.68 5.14
N SER A 27 -2.92 2.31 5.38
CA SER A 27 -4.22 1.71 5.09
C SER A 27 -4.51 1.78 3.58
N THR A 28 -5.41 0.93 3.10
CA THR A 28 -5.87 0.99 1.70
C THR A 28 -6.46 2.36 1.36
N ALA A 29 -7.14 3.01 2.30
CA ALA A 29 -7.69 4.36 2.12
C ALA A 29 -6.59 5.42 1.93
N GLU A 30 -5.50 5.34 2.69
CA GLU A 30 -4.36 6.26 2.53
C GLU A 30 -3.67 6.06 1.18
N ILE A 31 -3.51 4.82 0.72
CA ILE A 31 -2.97 4.53 -0.61
C ILE A 31 -3.86 5.12 -1.70
N ILE A 32 -5.18 4.91 -1.64
CA ILE A 32 -6.13 5.49 -2.61
C ILE A 32 -6.04 7.02 -2.61
N SER A 33 -6.00 7.64 -1.44
CA SER A 33 -5.88 9.09 -1.30
C SER A 33 -4.57 9.61 -1.91
N ALA A 34 -3.44 8.95 -1.62
CA ALA A 34 -2.14 9.32 -2.17
C ALA A 34 -2.11 9.21 -3.69
N VAL A 35 -2.68 8.15 -4.27
CA VAL A 35 -2.76 7.97 -5.72
C VAL A 35 -3.65 9.04 -6.36
N LYS A 36 -4.78 9.36 -5.74
CA LYS A 36 -5.67 10.44 -6.20
C LYS A 36 -5.01 11.82 -6.15
N ASN A 37 -4.12 12.06 -5.19
CA ASN A 37 -3.34 13.31 -5.15
C ASN A 37 -2.35 13.42 -6.31
N ILE A 38 -1.81 12.29 -6.79
CA ILE A 38 -0.90 12.26 -7.94
C ILE A 38 -1.67 12.41 -9.25
N ASN A 39 -2.82 11.75 -9.36
CA ASN A 39 -3.70 11.88 -10.52
C ASN A 39 -5.17 11.76 -10.09
N PRO A 40 -5.89 12.89 -10.02
CA PRO A 40 -7.29 12.95 -9.57
C PRO A 40 -8.27 12.18 -10.46
N SER A 41 -7.90 11.88 -11.70
CA SER A 41 -8.75 11.14 -12.64
C SER A 41 -8.79 9.64 -12.38
N PHE A 42 -7.96 9.13 -11.47
CA PHE A 42 -8.00 7.72 -11.08
C PHE A 42 -9.26 7.41 -10.26
N ASN A 43 -10.18 6.67 -10.88
CA ASN A 43 -11.26 6.01 -10.17
C ASN A 43 -10.83 4.60 -9.80
N ILE A 44 -10.34 4.42 -8.58
CA ILE A 44 -9.85 3.13 -8.07
C ILE A 44 -10.78 2.65 -6.97
N GLU A 45 -11.33 1.45 -7.15
CA GLU A 45 -12.10 0.78 -6.12
C GLU A 45 -11.17 0.14 -5.07
N PRO A 46 -11.54 0.11 -3.78
CA PRO A 46 -10.70 -0.46 -2.74
C PRO A 46 -10.30 -1.93 -2.99
N GLU A 47 -11.19 -2.71 -3.60
CA GLU A 47 -10.94 -4.12 -3.95
C GLU A 47 -9.85 -4.24 -5.01
N SER A 48 -9.88 -3.39 -6.04
CA SER A 48 -8.81 -3.29 -7.04
C SER A 48 -7.44 -2.96 -6.44
N VAL A 49 -7.38 -2.11 -5.41
CA VAL A 49 -6.10 -1.82 -4.72
C VAL A 49 -5.59 -3.07 -4.01
N HIS A 50 -6.48 -3.79 -3.33
CA HIS A 50 -6.12 -5.03 -2.65
C HIS A 50 -5.44 -6.01 -3.61
N ASP A 51 -6.11 -6.34 -4.71
CA ASP A 51 -5.63 -7.35 -5.65
C ASP A 51 -4.36 -6.90 -6.38
N ALA A 52 -4.28 -5.63 -6.76
CA ALA A 52 -3.10 -5.07 -7.42
C ALA A 52 -1.86 -5.08 -6.50
N MET A 53 -2.02 -4.73 -5.22
CA MET A 53 -0.93 -4.73 -4.25
C MET A 53 -0.46 -6.15 -3.92
N ILE A 54 -1.39 -7.10 -3.72
CA ILE A 54 -1.06 -8.52 -3.52
C ILE A 54 -0.34 -9.07 -4.75
N SER A 55 -0.84 -8.78 -5.95
CA SER A 55 -0.21 -9.21 -7.21
C SER A 55 1.19 -8.60 -7.40
N ALA A 56 1.44 -7.42 -6.83
CA ALA A 56 2.74 -6.76 -6.84
C ALA A 56 3.68 -7.22 -5.70
N GLY A 57 3.24 -8.13 -4.84
CA GLY A 57 4.04 -8.73 -3.77
C GLY A 57 4.04 -7.95 -2.45
N TYR A 58 3.18 -6.94 -2.29
CA TYR A 58 3.00 -6.26 -1.00
C TYR A 58 2.24 -7.14 -0.02
N ASN A 59 2.54 -6.97 1.27
CA ASN A 59 1.96 -7.75 2.35
C ASN A 59 1.28 -6.87 3.40
N TYR A 60 0.35 -7.50 4.12
CA TYR A 60 -0.31 -6.91 5.28
C TYR A 60 0.34 -7.38 6.58
N GLY A 61 0.33 -6.50 7.57
CA GLY A 61 0.69 -6.85 8.92
C GLY A 61 -0.03 -5.99 9.95
N VAL A 62 -0.01 -6.46 11.19
CA VAL A 62 -0.38 -5.63 12.32
C VAL A 62 0.80 -4.76 12.66
N ARG A 63 0.58 -3.44 12.71
CA ARG A 63 1.61 -2.50 13.16
C ARG A 63 1.97 -2.82 14.62
N PRO A 64 3.26 -2.96 14.97
CA PRO A 64 3.68 -3.20 16.34
C PRO A 64 3.06 -2.18 17.31
N GLY A 65 2.45 -2.67 18.39
CA GLY A 65 1.76 -1.82 19.38
C GLY A 65 0.31 -1.46 19.04
N SER A 66 -0.27 -1.97 17.94
CA SER A 66 -1.70 -1.82 17.68
C SER A 66 -2.54 -2.65 18.66
N GLN A 67 -3.49 -2.02 19.32
CA GLN A 67 -4.45 -2.68 20.23
C GLN A 67 -5.64 -3.30 19.48
N ALA A 68 -5.85 -2.91 18.21
CA ALA A 68 -6.92 -3.41 17.37
C ALA A 68 -6.36 -4.27 16.23
N LEU A 69 -7.17 -5.24 15.76
CA LEU A 69 -6.91 -6.09 14.58
C LEU A 69 -7.07 -5.28 13.29
N ILE A 70 -6.32 -4.19 13.17
CA ILE A 70 -6.27 -3.36 11.97
C ILE A 70 -5.01 -3.75 11.22
N LEU A 71 -5.22 -4.21 9.98
CA LEU A 71 -4.14 -4.57 9.08
C LEU A 71 -3.74 -3.35 8.25
N TYR A 72 -2.43 -3.18 8.11
CA TYR A 72 -1.84 -2.13 7.31
C TYR A 72 -0.90 -2.76 6.28
N TRP A 73 -0.81 -2.12 5.13
CA TRP A 73 0.19 -2.43 4.13
C TRP A 73 1.57 -2.11 4.68
N MET A 74 2.49 -3.06 4.50
CA MET A 74 3.87 -2.94 4.91
C MET A 74 4.75 -2.52 3.74
N LEU A 75 5.30 -1.31 3.83
CA LEU A 75 6.15 -0.73 2.80
C LEU A 75 7.52 -0.34 3.35
N VAL A 76 8.53 -0.42 2.50
CA VAL A 76 9.89 0.07 2.76
C VAL A 76 10.18 1.19 1.77
N ALA A 77 10.50 2.39 2.27
CA ALA A 77 10.99 3.48 1.42
C ALA A 77 12.31 3.10 0.74
N LEU A 78 12.44 3.46 -0.55
CA LEU A 78 13.67 3.27 -1.34
C LEU A 78 14.73 4.33 -1.03
#